data_AF-A0A1U6IBJ3-F1
#
_entry.id   AF-A0A1U6IBJ3-F1
#
_cell.length_a   1.000
_cell.length_b   1.000
_cell.length_c   1.000
_cell.angle_alpha   90.00
_cell.angle_beta   90.00
_cell.angle_gamma   90.00
#
_symmetry.space_group_name_H-M   'P 1'
#
loop_
_entity.id
_entity.type
_entity.pdbx_description
1 polymer ?
#
loop_
_entity_poly.entity_id
_entity_poly.type
_entity_poly.pdbx_seq_one_letter_code
_entity_poly.pdbx_strand_id
1 'polypeptide(L)' 'MTELNRPDETAAQPSPDWPSAADAGVTDPVVAQALSRLDALPQIPVAEHEAAYNGLHDELLAALNAEPADGGA' A
#
# COMPACT_ATOMS: atom_id res chain seq x y z
N MET A 1 -22.53 -0.36 -23.42
CA MET A 1 -22.19 0.79 -22.57
C MET A 1 -23.28 0.91 -21.54
N THR A 2 -22.88 0.95 -20.26
CA THR A 2 -23.68 1.00 -19.01
C THR A 2 -24.59 -0.22 -18.80
N GLU A 3 -24.61 -0.92 -17.66
CA GLU A 3 -24.78 -0.41 -16.30
C GLU A 3 -24.16 -1.34 -15.23
N LEU A 4 -23.22 -0.81 -14.43
CA LEU A 4 -22.67 -1.41 -13.20
C LEU A 4 -23.34 -0.75 -11.98
N ASN A 5 -24.67 -0.73 -11.94
CA ASN A 5 -25.36 -0.21 -10.76
C ASN A 5 -26.61 -1.04 -10.46
N ARG A 6 -26.46 -2.06 -9.63
CA ARG A 6 -27.55 -2.48 -8.74
C ARG A 6 -27.11 -2.18 -7.32
N PRO A 7 -27.85 -1.34 -6.59
CA PRO A 7 -27.63 -1.18 -5.17
C PRO A 7 -28.25 -2.41 -4.51
N ASP A 8 -27.43 -3.40 -4.17
CA ASP A 8 -27.84 -4.44 -3.23
C ASP A 8 -27.40 -4.00 -1.84
N GLU A 9 -28.38 -3.55 -1.07
CA GLU A 9 -28.22 -3.15 0.31
C GLU A 9 -27.81 -4.36 1.17
N THR A 10 -26.64 -4.26 1.80
CA THR A 10 -26.30 -4.90 3.08
C THR A 10 -26.38 -6.44 3.11
N ALA A 11 -25.49 -7.09 2.39
CA ALA A 11 -24.69 -8.14 3.02
C ALA A 11 -23.32 -7.53 3.31
N ALA A 12 -22.78 -7.67 4.51
CA ALA A 12 -21.36 -7.43 4.73
C ALA A 12 -20.61 -8.34 3.76
N GLN A 13 -20.22 -7.81 2.60
CA GLN A 13 -19.39 -8.53 1.65
C GLN A 13 -18.19 -9.03 2.46
N PRO A 14 -17.83 -10.32 2.36
CA PRO A 14 -16.65 -10.81 3.06
C PRO A 14 -15.52 -9.85 2.72
N SER A 15 -14.86 -9.29 3.74
CA SER A 15 -13.70 -8.45 3.53
C SER A 15 -12.79 -9.19 2.55
N PRO A 16 -12.36 -8.56 1.45
CA PRO A 16 -11.49 -9.23 0.48
C PRO A 16 -10.32 -9.85 1.23
N ASP A 17 -9.88 -11.03 0.81
CA ASP A 17 -8.68 -11.65 1.36
C ASP A 17 -7.49 -10.79 0.87
N TRP A 18 -7.18 -9.75 1.66
CA TRP A 18 -6.14 -8.79 1.32
C TRP A 18 -4.79 -9.45 1.56
N PRO A 19 -3.84 -9.32 0.61
CA PRO A 19 -2.51 -9.84 0.80
C PRO A 19 -1.84 -9.15 1.99
N SER A 20 -1.21 -9.92 2.89
CA SER A 20 -0.40 -9.32 3.95
C SER A 20 0.90 -8.78 3.36
N ALA A 21 1.26 -7.55 3.71
CA ALA A 21 2.55 -6.97 3.35
C ALA A 21 3.73 -7.71 4.02
N ALA A 22 3.48 -8.41 5.13
CA ALA A 22 4.50 -9.18 5.85
C ALA A 22 5.02 -10.40 5.06
N ASP A 23 4.17 -10.98 4.20
CA ASP A 23 4.50 -12.16 3.38
C ASP A 23 5.27 -11.81 2.09
N ALA A 24 5.57 -10.53 1.85
CA ALA A 24 6.22 -10.06 0.62
C ALA A 24 7.70 -10.49 0.48
N GLY A 25 8.32 -11.05 1.53
CA GLY A 25 9.71 -11.53 1.48
C GLY A 25 10.76 -10.42 1.24
N VAL A 26 10.42 -9.19 1.61
CA VAL A 26 11.25 -8.01 1.41
C VAL A 26 12.38 -7.99 2.43
N THR A 27 13.63 -8.02 1.96
CA THR A 27 14.82 -8.03 2.81
C THR A 27 15.34 -6.64 3.13
N ASP A 28 14.99 -5.63 2.32
CA ASP A 28 15.38 -4.25 2.57
C ASP A 28 14.47 -3.62 3.65
N PRO A 29 15.04 -3.12 4.76
CA PRO A 29 14.25 -2.62 5.88
C PRO A 29 13.48 -1.34 5.53
N VAL A 30 13.99 -0.52 4.60
CA VAL A 30 13.32 0.73 4.18
C VAL A 30 12.11 0.38 3.31
N VAL A 31 12.27 -0.54 2.37
CA VAL A 31 11.16 -1.03 1.54
C VAL A 31 10.11 -1.75 2.40
N ALA A 32 10.52 -2.57 3.38
CA ALA A 32 9.59 -3.26 4.27
C ALA A 32 8.77 -2.28 5.13
N GLN A 33 9.41 -1.21 5.62
CA GLN A 33 8.72 -0.16 6.37
C GLN A 33 7.72 0.61 5.50
N ALA A 34 8.10 0.93 4.27
CA ALA A 34 7.22 1.61 3.32
C ALA A 34 5.97 0.75 3.00
N LEU A 35 6.17 -0.54 2.73
CA LEU A 35 5.09 -1.48 2.41
C LEU A 35 4.15 -1.78 3.59
N SER A 36 4.61 -1.63 4.84
CA SER A 36 3.77 -1.86 6.03
C SER A 36 2.53 -0.95 6.06
N ARG A 37 2.54 0.18 5.34
CA ARG A 37 1.39 1.09 5.21
C ARG A 37 0.22 0.48 4.43
N LEU A 38 0.52 -0.47 3.54
CA LEU A 38 -0.49 -1.12 2.72
C LEU A 38 -1.42 -2.01 3.56
N ASP A 39 -0.99 -2.42 4.76
CA ASP A 39 -1.82 -3.17 5.71
C ASP A 39 -3.04 -2.36 6.18
N ALA A 40 -2.98 -1.02 6.12
CA ALA A 40 -4.09 -0.13 6.45
C ALA A 40 -5.07 0.09 5.27
N LEU A 41 -4.71 -0.25 4.03
CA LEU A 41 -5.57 -0.06 2.84
C LEU A 41 -6.99 -0.64 2.94
N PRO A 42 -7.21 -1.81 3.58
CA PRO A 42 -8.56 -2.37 3.73
C PRO A 42 -9.50 -1.45 4.53
N GLN A 43 -8.94 -0.57 5.36
CA GLN A 43 -9.68 0.39 6.19
C GLN A 43 -9.79 1.78 5.54
N ILE A 44 -9.05 2.02 4.45
CA ILE A 44 -9.04 3.29 3.72
C ILE A 44 -10.10 3.21 2.61
N PRO A 45 -10.95 4.25 2.44
CA PRO A 45 -11.89 4.27 1.32
C PRO A 45 -11.15 4.30 -0.01
N VAL A 46 -11.70 3.64 -1.03
CA VAL A 46 -11.05 3.49 -2.36
C VAL A 46 -10.66 4.83 -2.99
N ALA A 47 -11.44 5.89 -2.74
CA ALA A 47 -11.15 7.24 -3.22
C ALA A 47 -9.81 7.81 -2.67
N GLU A 48 -9.34 7.31 -1.53
CA GLU A 48 -8.10 7.73 -0.88
C GLU A 48 -6.92 6.78 -1.18
N HIS A 49 -7.15 5.67 -1.90
CA HIS A 49 -6.10 4.72 -2.26
C HIS A 49 -5.04 5.36 -3.16
N GLU A 50 -5.44 6.25 -4.07
CA GLU A 50 -4.50 7.00 -4.91
C GLU A 50 -3.48 7.79 -4.06
N ALA A 51 -3.96 8.50 -3.05
CA ALA A 51 -3.09 9.27 -2.16
C ALA A 51 -2.14 8.37 -1.36
N ALA A 52 -2.63 7.21 -0.90
CA ALA A 52 -1.81 6.21 -0.20
C ALA A 52 -0.71 5.64 -1.12
N TYR A 53 -1.03 5.32 -2.37
CA TYR A 53 -0.05 4.82 -3.35
C TYR A 53 0.96 5.90 -3.76
N ASN A 54 0.52 7.15 -3.94
CA ASN A 54 1.41 8.26 -4.25
C ASN A 54 2.41 8.49 -3.11
N GLY A 55 1.93 8.52 -1.86
CA GLY A 55 2.82 8.65 -0.69
C GLY A 55 3.81 7.48 -0.54
N LEU A 56 3.40 6.27 -0.90
CA LEU A 56 4.32 5.12 -0.97
C LEU A 56 5.40 5.33 -2.03
N HIS A 57 5.03 5.75 -3.25
CA HIS A 57 5.98 6.01 -4.32
C HIS A 57 6.96 7.13 -3.96
N ASP A 58 6.47 8.22 -3.37
CA ASP A 58 7.32 9.35 -2.97
C ASP A 58 8.34 8.93 -1.89
N GLU A 59 7.94 8.10 -0.93
CA GLU A 59 8.86 7.57 0.08
C GLU A 59 9.91 6.65 -0.52
N LEU A 60 9.50 5.68 -1.35
CA LEU A 60 10.43 4.77 -2.00
C LEU A 60 11.41 5.53 -2.89
N LEU A 61 10.93 6.56 -3.60
CA LEU A 61 11.76 7.44 -4.40
C LEU A 61 12.73 8.26 -3.53
N ALA A 62 12.26 8.79 -2.39
CA ALA A 62 13.11 9.52 -1.46
C ALA A 62 14.21 8.62 -0.87
N ALA A 63 13.86 7.39 -0.49
CA ALA A 63 14.81 6.38 -0.01
C ALA A 63 15.83 5.99 -1.08
N LEU A 64 15.39 5.82 -2.33
CA LEU A 64 16.28 5.50 -3.45
C LEU A 64 17.25 6.64 -3.77
N ASN A 65 16.81 7.90 -3.65
CA ASN A 65 17.64 9.07 -3.89
C ASN A 65 18.49 9.46 -2.68
N ALA A 66 18.24 8.89 -1.50
CA ALA A 66 19.08 9.12 -0.33
C ALA A 66 20.49 8.55 -0.62
N GLU A 67 21.51 9.35 -0.38
CA GLU A 67 22.87 8.83 -0.42
C GLU A 67 22.99 7.69 0.61
N PRO A 68 23.57 6.53 0.23
CA PRO A 68 23.90 5.52 1.22
C PRO A 68 24.81 6.19 2.25
N ALA A 69 24.48 6.07 3.54
CA ALA A 69 25.36 6.54 4.58
C ALA A 69 26.75 5.96 4.33
N ASP A 70 27.69 6.83 3.97
CA ASP A 70 29.04 6.49 3.56
C ASP A 70 29.59 5.39 4.48
N GLY A 71 29.75 4.18 3.92
CA GLY A 71 30.37 3.04 4.58
C GLY A 71 31.88 3.22 4.67
N GLY A 72 32.32 4.41 5.12
CA GLY A 72 33.70 4.71 5.42
C GLY A 72 34.14 4.03 6.70
N ALA A 73 34.68 2.81 6.56
CA ALA A 73 35.71 2.24 7.42
C ALA A 73 36.46 1.10 6.69
#